data_AF-A0A662I246-F1
#
_entry.id   AF-A0A662I246-F1
#
_cell.length_a   1.000
_cell.length_b   1.000
_cell.length_c   1.000
_cell.angle_alpha   90.00
_cell.angle_beta   90.00
_cell.angle_gamma   90.00
#
_symmetry.space_group_name_H-M   'P 1'
#
loop_
_entity.id
_entity.type
_entity.pdbx_description
1 polymer ?
#
loop_
_entity_poly.entity_id
_entity_poly.type
_entity_poly.pdbx_seq_one_letter_code
_entity_poly.pdbx_strand_id
1 'polypeptide(L)'
;EDEAYKIILSHHLFSQWRIFAYLALKDAVNLRYVFTGHDHKAYVEETKNAPALVNGTASPEAGEHLVSLTSFYKNGEISTVLVKDIEIRNEDGSYKVNADFKPLEGRPAALVRISPEPAKPLNIYVEVREHGTAQLTLKNGEIWSDSNIYITGRNLKMEGAEPYDTWHCFCGAEWRTYRLKAGIKGRIL
;
A
#
# COMPACT_ATOMS: atom_id res chain seq x y z
N GLU A 1 24.11 -4.63 -15.33
CA GLU A 1 23.00 -4.66 -14.35
C GLU A 1 21.71 -4.38 -15.08
N ASP A 2 20.56 -4.81 -14.55
CA ASP A 2 19.24 -4.50 -15.11
C ASP A 2 18.85 -3.05 -14.77
N GLU A 3 18.38 -2.30 -15.77
CA GLU A 3 17.96 -0.89 -15.70
C GLU A 3 16.72 -0.65 -14.83
N ALA A 4 16.04 -1.71 -14.39
CA ALA A 4 14.89 -1.59 -13.50
C ALA A 4 15.20 -0.78 -12.23
N TYR A 5 14.24 0.07 -11.83
CA TYR A 5 14.31 0.81 -10.58
C TYR A 5 14.55 -0.11 -9.39
N LYS A 6 15.45 0.29 -8.50
CA LYS A 6 15.73 -0.43 -7.25
C LYS A 6 15.20 0.34 -6.06
N ILE A 7 14.76 -0.42 -5.07
CA ILE A 7 14.32 0.06 -3.76
C ILE A 7 15.15 -0.68 -2.72
N ILE A 8 15.59 0.04 -1.69
CA ILE A 8 16.31 -0.55 -0.56
C ILE A 8 15.40 -0.57 0.66
N LEU A 9 15.38 -1.71 1.35
CA LEU A 9 14.75 -1.85 2.65
C LEU A 9 15.85 -2.15 3.67
N SER A 10 16.03 -1.27 4.66
CA SER A 10 16.98 -1.45 5.76
C SER A 10 16.30 -1.23 7.11
N HIS A 11 16.80 -1.82 8.19
CA HIS A 11 16.27 -1.51 9.53
C HIS A 11 16.94 -0.24 10.09
N HIS A 12 18.27 -0.25 10.17
CA HIS A 12 19.05 0.92 10.59
C HIS A 12 19.01 2.00 9.52
N LEU A 13 19.08 3.26 9.97
CA LEU A 13 19.19 4.41 9.08
C LEU A 13 20.26 4.16 8.03
N PHE A 14 19.91 4.43 6.79
CA PHE A 14 20.77 4.16 5.65
C PHE A 14 22.08 4.95 5.72
N SER A 15 22.03 6.16 6.28
CA SER A 15 23.20 6.99 6.59
C SER A 15 24.08 6.44 7.72
N GLN A 16 23.55 5.57 8.58
CA GLN A 16 24.24 5.02 9.76
C GLN A 16 24.67 3.55 9.62
N TRP A 17 24.12 2.81 8.66
CA TRP A 17 24.38 1.37 8.50
C TRP A 17 25.87 1.02 8.31
N ARG A 18 26.65 1.93 7.70
CA ARG A 18 28.11 1.93 7.68
C ARG A 18 28.60 3.32 7.26
N ILE A 19 29.74 3.79 7.76
CA ILE A 19 30.31 5.15 7.52
C ILE A 19 30.42 5.56 6.02
N PHE A 20 30.27 4.63 5.07
CA PHE A 20 30.25 4.91 3.63
C PHE A 20 29.24 4.06 2.84
N ALA A 21 28.17 3.53 3.47
CA ALA A 21 27.19 2.67 2.79
C ALA A 21 26.53 3.36 1.58
N TYR A 22 26.20 4.65 1.73
CA TYR A 22 25.69 5.47 0.63
C TYR A 22 26.70 5.64 -0.52
N LEU A 23 28.01 5.54 -0.25
CA LEU A 23 29.07 5.56 -1.28
C LEU A 23 29.17 4.23 -2.04
N ALA A 24 28.83 3.10 -1.42
CA ALA A 24 28.80 1.81 -2.11
C ALA A 24 27.73 1.77 -3.22
N LEU A 25 26.72 2.63 -3.11
CA LEU A 25 25.57 2.69 -4.01
C LEU A 25 25.50 4.02 -4.77
N LYS A 26 26.54 4.86 -4.68
CA LYS A 26 26.58 6.19 -5.29
C LYS A 26 26.56 6.17 -6.82
N ASP A 27 27.15 5.14 -7.41
CA ASP A 27 27.30 5.02 -8.87
C ASP A 27 26.61 3.77 -9.44
N ALA A 28 26.07 2.89 -8.58
CA ALA A 28 25.84 1.48 -8.93
C ALA A 28 24.38 1.12 -9.17
N VAL A 29 23.43 2.03 -8.98
CA VAL A 29 22.03 1.61 -8.94
C VAL A 29 21.09 2.71 -9.41
N ASN A 30 20.13 2.35 -10.28
CA ASN A 30 18.92 3.14 -10.53
C ASN A 30 18.02 3.15 -9.27
N LEU A 31 18.57 3.63 -8.16
CA LEU A 31 17.97 3.64 -6.83
C LEU A 31 16.96 4.78 -6.76
N ARG A 32 15.70 4.44 -6.47
CA ARG A 32 14.62 5.42 -6.43
C ARG A 32 14.20 5.81 -5.01
N TYR A 33 14.19 4.83 -4.11
CA TYR A 33 13.78 5.03 -2.71
C TYR A 33 14.58 4.13 -1.77
N VAL A 34 14.82 4.64 -0.57
CA VAL A 34 15.27 3.84 0.58
C VAL A 34 14.19 3.88 1.64
N PHE A 35 13.83 2.74 2.22
CA PHE A 35 12.92 2.67 3.37
C PHE A 35 13.70 2.16 4.57
N THR A 36 13.63 2.91 5.66
CA THR A 36 14.39 2.61 6.88
C THR A 36 13.56 2.80 8.14
N GLY A 37 14.06 2.37 9.30
CA GLY A 37 13.43 2.59 10.61
C GLY A 37 14.44 3.01 11.68
N HIS A 38 14.39 2.37 12.85
CA HIS A 38 15.29 2.53 14.00
C HIS A 38 15.08 3.77 14.88
N ASP A 39 14.83 4.94 14.30
CA ASP A 39 14.82 6.22 15.04
C ASP A 39 13.54 6.53 15.83
N HIS A 40 12.53 5.66 15.71
CA HIS A 40 11.22 5.83 16.36
C HIS A 40 10.52 7.16 16.00
N LYS A 41 10.91 7.75 14.86
CA LYS A 41 10.39 8.99 14.29
C LYS A 41 10.16 8.80 12.81
N ALA A 42 9.14 9.44 12.29
CA ALA A 42 8.83 9.42 10.87
C ALA A 42 9.27 10.71 10.19
N TYR A 43 10.13 10.60 9.18
CA TYR A 43 10.64 11.74 8.41
C TYR A 43 11.25 11.28 7.08
N VAL A 44 11.51 12.25 6.20
CA VAL A 44 12.29 12.02 4.97
C VAL A 44 13.70 12.54 5.19
N GLU A 45 14.69 11.69 4.98
CA GLU A 45 16.11 12.03 4.97
C GLU A 45 16.58 12.12 3.52
N GLU A 46 17.08 13.29 3.12
CA GLU A 46 17.71 13.45 1.82
C GLU A 46 19.08 12.78 1.82
N THR A 47 19.26 11.77 0.98
CA THR A 47 20.57 11.15 0.74
C THR A 47 21.07 11.52 -0.65
N LYS A 48 22.38 11.42 -0.91
CA LYS A 48 22.98 11.81 -2.19
C LYS A 48 22.37 11.12 -3.43
N ASN A 49 21.72 9.97 -3.27
CA ASN A 49 21.28 9.14 -4.39
C ASN A 49 19.75 9.03 -4.50
N ALA A 50 19.04 8.99 -3.37
CA ALA A 50 17.59 8.84 -3.31
C ALA A 50 17.06 9.31 -1.94
N PRO A 51 15.79 9.75 -1.86
CA PRO A 51 15.17 10.02 -0.57
C PRO A 51 15.08 8.73 0.26
N ALA A 52 15.43 8.84 1.54
CA ALA A 52 15.23 7.80 2.54
C ALA A 52 14.00 8.12 3.39
N LEU A 53 12.99 7.26 3.28
CA LEU A 53 11.75 7.33 4.04
C LEU A 53 11.95 6.58 5.35
N VAL A 54 12.08 7.32 6.45
CA VAL A 54 12.24 6.77 7.80
C VAL A 54 10.85 6.50 8.38
N ASN A 55 10.61 5.24 8.70
CA ASN A 55 9.34 4.77 9.21
C ASN A 55 9.14 5.17 10.67
N GLY A 56 7.89 5.46 11.01
CA GLY A 56 7.46 5.57 12.40
C GLY A 56 7.58 4.26 13.17
N THR A 57 7.17 4.28 14.43
CA THR A 57 7.21 3.11 15.31
C THR A 57 5.88 2.91 16.01
N ALA A 58 5.67 1.70 16.49
CA ALA A 58 4.62 1.35 17.46
C ALA A 58 5.22 1.11 18.87
N SER A 59 6.48 1.50 19.10
CA SER A 59 7.13 1.39 20.41
C SER A 59 6.38 2.23 21.46
N PRO A 60 6.20 1.72 22.69
CA PRO A 60 5.53 2.45 23.78
C PRO A 60 6.18 3.79 24.15
N GLU A 61 7.45 4.01 23.79
CA GLU A 61 8.18 5.24 24.11
C GLU A 61 7.99 6.36 23.08
N ALA A 62 7.30 6.09 21.97
CA ALA A 62 7.10 7.08 20.93
C ALA A 62 6.00 8.08 21.30
N GLY A 63 6.23 9.36 20.99
CA GLY A 63 5.24 10.41 21.20
C GLY A 63 3.99 10.26 20.33
N GLU A 64 4.13 9.66 19.15
CA GLU A 64 3.02 9.21 18.30
C GLU A 64 3.32 7.80 17.77
N HIS A 65 2.34 6.90 17.87
CA HIS A 65 2.43 5.58 17.26
C HIS A 65 1.98 5.68 15.80
N LEU A 66 2.94 5.60 14.89
CA LEU A 66 2.72 5.79 13.46
C LEU A 66 3.34 4.64 12.68
N VAL A 67 2.58 4.11 11.72
CA VAL A 67 3.06 3.09 10.80
C VAL A 67 3.06 3.65 9.39
N SER A 68 4.18 3.51 8.69
CA SER A 68 4.24 3.86 7.27
C SER A 68 3.51 2.82 6.44
N LEU A 69 2.55 3.27 5.63
CA LEU A 69 1.93 2.48 4.58
C LEU A 69 2.42 3.01 3.23
N THR A 70 3.20 2.18 2.54
CA THR A 70 3.74 2.50 1.21
C THR A 70 3.08 1.64 0.15
N SER A 71 2.57 2.27 -0.91
CA SER A 71 1.99 1.62 -2.08
C SER A 71 2.75 2.00 -3.34
N PHE A 72 3.03 1.01 -4.19
CA PHE A 72 3.64 1.19 -5.51
C PHE A 72 2.60 0.89 -6.59
N TYR A 73 2.32 1.88 -7.43
CA TYR A 73 1.36 1.74 -8.52
C TYR A 73 2.05 1.28 -9.80
N LYS A 74 1.30 0.64 -10.72
CA LYS A 74 1.86 0.11 -11.99
C LYS A 74 2.48 1.17 -12.89
N ASN A 75 2.05 2.42 -12.77
CA ASN A 75 2.62 3.56 -13.49
C ASN A 75 3.94 4.06 -12.87
N GLY A 76 4.45 3.41 -11.81
CA GLY A 76 5.67 3.81 -11.10
C GLY A 76 5.47 4.91 -10.06
N GLU A 77 4.23 5.38 -9.85
CA GLU A 77 3.91 6.30 -8.76
C GLU A 77 3.98 5.58 -7.40
N ILE A 78 4.33 6.35 -6.38
CA ILE A 78 4.37 5.93 -4.98
C ILE A 78 3.33 6.73 -4.18
N SER A 79 2.74 6.08 -3.18
CA SER A 79 2.04 6.72 -2.08
C SER A 79 2.64 6.23 -0.78
N THR A 80 3.20 7.13 0.02
CA THR A 80 3.60 6.83 1.40
C THR A 80 2.84 7.74 2.35
N VAL A 81 2.14 7.12 3.29
CA VAL A 81 1.40 7.80 4.35
C VAL A 81 1.80 7.25 5.71
N LEU A 82 1.73 8.09 6.73
CA LEU A 82 1.92 7.71 8.12
C LEU A 82 0.56 7.53 8.76
N VAL A 83 0.19 6.28 8.99
CA VAL A 83 -1.09 5.87 9.55
C VAL A 83 -0.97 5.83 11.06
N LYS A 84 -1.90 6.52 11.73
CA LYS A 84 -2.07 6.50 13.18
C LYS A 84 -3.11 5.48 13.59
N ASP A 85 -4.25 5.46 12.90
CA ASP A 85 -5.34 4.54 13.19
C ASP A 85 -6.16 4.20 11.95
N ILE A 86 -6.76 3.02 11.95
CA ILE A 86 -7.71 2.55 10.93
C ILE A 86 -8.90 1.91 11.64
N GLU A 87 -10.07 2.44 11.37
CA GLU A 87 -11.34 1.89 11.81
C GLU A 87 -12.13 1.35 10.61
N ILE A 88 -12.61 0.12 10.69
CA ILE A 88 -13.49 -0.48 9.69
C ILE A 88 -14.75 -0.96 10.38
N ARG A 89 -15.90 -0.37 10.02
CA ARG A 89 -17.22 -0.81 10.47
C ARG A 89 -17.92 -1.54 9.34
N ASN A 90 -18.59 -2.66 9.64
CA ASN A 90 -19.36 -3.44 8.68
C ASN A 90 -20.79 -3.59 9.17
N GLU A 91 -21.74 -3.19 8.33
CA GLU A 91 -23.17 -3.39 8.53
C GLU A 91 -23.74 -4.04 7.27
N ASP A 92 -24.07 -5.34 7.37
CA ASP A 92 -24.66 -6.15 6.29
C ASP A 92 -23.93 -6.04 4.94
N GLY A 93 -22.59 -6.05 4.93
CA GLY A 93 -21.79 -5.95 3.71
C GLY A 93 -21.59 -4.52 3.20
N SER A 94 -22.07 -3.51 3.92
CA SER A 94 -21.63 -2.12 3.77
C SER A 94 -20.50 -1.84 4.76
N TYR A 95 -19.33 -1.53 4.23
CA TYR A 95 -18.13 -1.20 4.97
C TYR A 95 -17.90 0.31 4.96
N LYS A 96 -17.72 0.89 6.13
CA LYS A 96 -17.21 2.26 6.29
C LYS A 96 -15.79 2.16 6.81
N VAL A 97 -14.86 2.74 6.07
CA VAL A 97 -13.44 2.80 6.40
C VAL A 97 -13.12 4.22 6.83
N ASN A 98 -12.55 4.38 8.01
CA ASN A 98 -11.94 5.63 8.46
C ASN A 98 -10.44 5.37 8.67
N ALA A 99 -9.57 6.22 8.14
CA ALA A 99 -8.14 6.14 8.34
C ALA A 99 -7.60 7.51 8.76
N ASP A 100 -6.99 7.57 9.94
CA ASP A 100 -6.24 8.73 10.42
C ASP A 100 -4.80 8.59 9.92
N PHE A 101 -4.43 9.40 8.94
CA PHE A 101 -3.09 9.39 8.38
C PHE A 101 -2.64 10.78 7.94
N LYS A 102 -1.32 10.96 7.89
CA LYS A 102 -0.68 12.15 7.30
C LYS A 102 0.18 11.76 6.08
N PRO A 103 0.24 12.60 5.04
CA PRO A 103 1.15 12.39 3.91
C PRO A 103 2.61 12.30 4.35
N LEU A 104 3.39 11.45 3.69
CA LEU A 104 4.85 11.46 3.81
C LEU A 104 5.52 11.69 2.45
N GLU A 105 5.11 10.97 1.40
CA GLU A 105 5.73 11.08 0.08
C GLU A 105 4.78 10.64 -1.04
N GLY A 106 4.90 11.29 -2.20
CA GLY A 106 4.15 10.93 -3.42
C GLY A 106 2.68 11.38 -3.39
N ARG A 107 1.77 10.53 -3.92
CA ARG A 107 0.34 10.83 -4.00
C ARG A 107 -0.41 10.20 -2.81
N PRO A 108 -0.66 10.96 -1.72
CA PRO A 108 -1.07 10.36 -0.45
C PRO A 108 -2.43 9.68 -0.54
N ALA A 109 -2.41 8.38 -0.28
CA ALA A 109 -3.58 7.55 -0.07
C ALA A 109 -3.19 6.32 0.76
N ALA A 110 -4.02 5.98 1.74
CA ALA A 110 -3.91 4.73 2.48
C ALA A 110 -4.68 3.63 1.73
N LEU A 111 -4.01 2.54 1.36
CA LEU A 111 -4.68 1.34 0.84
C LEU A 111 -5.09 0.43 2.00
N VAL A 112 -6.34 0.54 2.43
CA VAL A 112 -6.87 -0.24 3.56
C VAL A 112 -7.45 -1.55 3.05
N ARG A 113 -6.97 -2.69 3.59
CA ARG A 113 -7.42 -4.02 3.18
C ARG A 113 -8.67 -4.44 3.95
N ILE A 114 -9.71 -4.80 3.22
CA ILE A 114 -10.91 -5.49 3.70
C ILE A 114 -10.88 -6.93 3.18
N SER A 115 -11.11 -7.89 4.08
CA SER A 115 -11.19 -9.33 3.76
C SER A 115 -12.55 -9.86 4.24
N PRO A 116 -13.62 -9.78 3.41
CA PRO A 116 -14.99 -10.11 3.81
C PRO A 116 -15.16 -11.53 4.34
N GLU A 117 -14.41 -12.48 3.77
CA GLU A 117 -14.42 -13.88 4.19
C GLU A 117 -12.97 -14.34 4.39
N PRO A 118 -12.45 -14.46 5.62
CA PRO A 118 -11.06 -14.88 5.86
C PRO A 118 -10.71 -16.25 5.25
N ALA A 119 -11.70 -17.14 5.10
CA ALA A 119 -11.54 -18.48 4.54
C ALA A 119 -11.46 -18.49 3.00
N LYS A 120 -11.94 -17.44 2.33
CA LYS A 120 -11.81 -17.30 0.87
C LYS A 120 -10.79 -16.19 0.58
N PRO A 121 -9.80 -16.42 -0.29
CA PRO A 121 -8.80 -15.41 -0.59
C PRO A 121 -9.40 -14.29 -1.47
N LEU A 122 -10.23 -13.42 -0.89
CA LEU A 122 -10.74 -12.21 -1.50
C LEU A 122 -10.29 -11.02 -0.64
N ASN A 123 -9.40 -10.21 -1.20
CA ASN A 123 -8.86 -9.01 -0.57
C ASN A 123 -9.31 -7.80 -1.38
N ILE A 124 -9.96 -6.84 -0.73
CA ILE A 124 -10.38 -5.59 -1.34
C ILE A 124 -9.56 -4.49 -0.69
N TYR A 125 -8.68 -3.85 -1.43
CA TYR A 125 -7.92 -2.68 -0.98
C TYR A 125 -8.68 -1.43 -1.37
N VAL A 126 -9.13 -0.67 -0.37
CA VAL A 126 -9.88 0.57 -0.52
C VAL A 126 -8.92 1.74 -0.43
N GLU A 127 -8.92 2.61 -1.43
CA GLU A 127 -8.05 3.79 -1.48
C GLU A 127 -8.66 4.95 -0.69
N VAL A 128 -8.21 5.13 0.55
CA VAL A 128 -8.64 6.23 1.43
C VAL A 128 -7.74 7.43 1.18
N ARG A 129 -8.33 8.54 0.70
CA ARG A 129 -7.64 9.80 0.38
C ARG A 129 -7.83 10.83 1.50
N GLU A 130 -7.44 12.09 1.25
CA GLU A 130 -7.27 13.17 2.25
C GLU A 130 -8.46 13.41 3.20
N HIS A 131 -9.68 13.00 2.85
CA HIS A 131 -10.84 13.09 3.75
C HIS A 131 -10.89 11.97 4.81
N GLY A 132 -9.92 11.06 4.80
CA GLY A 132 -9.75 10.00 5.79
C GLY A 132 -10.89 8.98 5.83
N THR A 133 -11.82 9.00 4.88
CA THR A 133 -13.00 8.13 4.87
C THR A 133 -13.29 7.56 3.49
N ALA A 134 -13.82 6.34 3.46
CA ALA A 134 -14.31 5.68 2.24
C ALA A 134 -15.44 4.70 2.59
N GLN A 135 -16.34 4.49 1.63
CA GLN A 135 -17.42 3.51 1.72
C GLN A 135 -17.25 2.44 0.65
N LEU A 136 -17.46 1.18 1.04
CA LEU A 136 -17.52 0.03 0.16
C LEU A 136 -18.81 -0.72 0.43
N THR A 137 -19.50 -1.19 -0.60
CA THR A 137 -20.61 -2.14 -0.46
C THR A 137 -20.27 -3.41 -1.23
N LEU A 138 -20.44 -4.56 -0.59
CA LEU A 138 -20.33 -5.89 -1.17
C LEU A 138 -21.56 -6.70 -0.77
N LYS A 139 -22.47 -6.93 -1.72
CA LYS A 139 -23.69 -7.71 -1.50
C LYS A 139 -23.94 -8.63 -2.68
N ASN A 140 -24.12 -9.93 -2.42
CA ASN A 140 -24.44 -10.93 -3.45
C ASN A 140 -23.50 -10.92 -4.67
N GLY A 141 -22.20 -10.65 -4.44
CA GLY A 141 -21.19 -10.53 -5.48
C GLY A 141 -21.14 -9.16 -6.17
N GLU A 142 -22.14 -8.29 -6.00
CA GLU A 142 -22.08 -6.90 -6.45
C GLU A 142 -21.18 -6.08 -5.53
N ILE A 143 -20.28 -5.29 -6.13
CA ILE A 143 -19.31 -4.47 -5.43
C ILE A 143 -19.36 -3.04 -5.94
N TRP A 144 -19.30 -2.08 -5.03
CA TRP A 144 -19.28 -0.65 -5.32
C TRP A 144 -18.52 0.10 -4.24
N SER A 145 -17.84 1.18 -4.60
CA SER A 145 -17.21 2.09 -3.63
C SER A 145 -17.28 3.54 -4.13
N ASP A 146 -17.33 4.47 -3.19
CA ASP A 146 -17.13 5.91 -3.44
C ASP A 146 -15.64 6.27 -3.68
N SER A 147 -14.75 5.31 -3.53
CA SER A 147 -13.30 5.43 -3.73
C SER A 147 -12.80 4.41 -4.75
N ASN A 148 -11.56 4.56 -5.20
CA ASN A 148 -10.95 3.53 -6.04
C ASN A 148 -10.68 2.29 -5.19
N ILE A 149 -10.92 1.11 -5.77
CA ILE A 149 -10.67 -0.16 -5.08
C ILE A 149 -9.88 -1.12 -5.96
N TYR A 150 -9.08 -1.96 -5.30
CA TYR A 150 -8.36 -3.07 -5.92
C TYR A 150 -8.86 -4.38 -5.31
N ILE A 151 -9.42 -5.25 -6.14
CA ILE A 151 -10.05 -6.50 -5.74
C ILE A 151 -9.13 -7.62 -6.18
N THR A 152 -8.57 -8.34 -5.23
CA THR A 152 -7.55 -9.36 -5.47
C THR A 152 -8.01 -10.70 -4.92
N GLY A 153 -7.93 -11.75 -5.74
CA GLY A 153 -8.24 -13.08 -5.27
C GLY A 153 -7.81 -14.21 -6.18
N ARG A 154 -7.84 -15.42 -5.62
CA ARG A 154 -7.52 -16.66 -6.33
C ARG A 154 -8.64 -17.01 -7.33
N ASN A 155 -8.28 -17.24 -8.59
CA ASN A 155 -9.19 -17.56 -9.70
C ASN A 155 -10.36 -16.56 -9.82
N LEU A 156 -10.17 -15.33 -9.33
CA LEU A 156 -11.19 -14.29 -9.31
C LEU A 156 -11.61 -13.97 -10.75
N LYS A 157 -12.91 -13.80 -10.96
CA LYS A 157 -13.48 -13.30 -12.22
C LYS A 157 -14.43 -12.16 -11.92
N MET A 158 -14.44 -11.16 -12.79
CA MET A 158 -15.40 -10.07 -12.75
C MET A 158 -16.14 -9.98 -14.08
N GLU A 159 -17.44 -9.68 -14.00
CA GLU A 159 -18.27 -9.47 -15.17
C GLU A 159 -17.87 -8.17 -15.90
N GLY A 160 -17.62 -8.25 -17.21
CA GLY A 160 -17.38 -7.07 -18.05
C GLY A 160 -16.12 -6.26 -17.74
N ALA A 161 -15.18 -6.80 -16.95
CA ALA A 161 -13.94 -6.14 -16.57
C ALA A 161 -12.73 -7.00 -16.92
N GLU A 162 -11.69 -6.36 -17.47
CA GLU A 162 -10.39 -7.00 -17.68
C GLU A 162 -9.55 -6.96 -16.39
N PRO A 163 -8.72 -8.00 -16.13
CA PRO A 163 -7.82 -8.00 -15.00
C PRO A 163 -6.85 -6.82 -15.06
N TYR A 164 -6.72 -6.10 -13.96
CA TYR A 164 -5.68 -5.11 -13.77
C TYR A 164 -4.30 -5.78 -13.68
N ASP A 165 -4.21 -6.93 -13.01
CA ASP A 165 -3.01 -7.75 -12.95
C ASP A 165 -3.33 -9.24 -12.86
N THR A 166 -2.38 -10.10 -13.26
CA THR A 166 -2.52 -11.55 -13.17
C THR A 166 -1.17 -12.21 -12.92
N TRP A 167 -1.12 -13.13 -11.94
CA TRP A 167 0.06 -13.91 -11.64
C TRP A 167 -0.31 -15.32 -11.20
N HIS A 168 0.67 -16.22 -11.20
CA HIS A 168 0.49 -17.60 -10.76
C HIS A 168 1.27 -17.83 -9.47
N CYS A 169 0.64 -18.50 -8.51
CA CYS A 169 1.33 -19.04 -7.35
C CYS A 169 2.12 -20.29 -7.76
N PHE A 170 3.16 -20.63 -7.00
CA PHE A 170 3.93 -21.87 -7.19
C PHE A 170 3.06 -23.13 -7.24
N CYS A 171 1.91 -23.13 -6.54
CA CYS A 171 0.94 -24.23 -6.59
C CYS A 171 0.06 -24.27 -7.86
N GLY A 172 0.36 -23.45 -8.87
CA GLY A 172 -0.37 -23.35 -10.14
C GLY A 172 -1.67 -22.53 -10.05
N ALA A 173 -2.05 -22.04 -8.87
CA ALA A 173 -3.23 -21.21 -8.72
C ALA A 173 -3.02 -19.83 -9.37
N GLU A 174 -3.94 -19.44 -10.24
CA GLU A 174 -3.97 -18.10 -10.82
C GLU A 174 -4.58 -17.11 -9.82
N TRP A 175 -3.97 -15.94 -9.72
CA TRP A 175 -4.46 -14.82 -8.93
C TRP A 175 -4.68 -13.64 -9.86
N ARG A 176 -5.81 -12.97 -9.67
CA ARG A 176 -6.15 -11.78 -10.43
C ARG A 176 -6.41 -10.63 -9.51
N THR A 177 -5.97 -9.46 -9.94
CA THR A 177 -6.38 -8.18 -9.37
C THR A 177 -7.23 -7.45 -10.39
N TYR A 178 -8.34 -6.89 -9.96
CA TYR A 178 -9.16 -5.95 -10.73
C TYR A 178 -9.12 -4.59 -10.06
N ARG A 179 -9.17 -3.52 -10.85
CA ARG A 179 -9.26 -2.15 -10.35
C ARG A 179 -10.61 -1.57 -10.75
N LEU A 180 -11.40 -1.15 -9.78
CA LEU A 180 -12.59 -0.34 -10.03
C LEU A 180 -12.33 1.09 -9.62
N LYS A 181 -12.75 2.03 -10.47
CA LYS A 181 -12.71 3.46 -10.15
C LYS A 181 -13.89 3.81 -9.22
N ALA A 182 -13.72 4.88 -8.44
CA ALA A 182 -14.78 5.45 -7.62
C ALA A 182 -16.10 5.60 -8.40
N GLY A 183 -17.20 5.20 -7.78
CA GLY A 183 -18.55 5.29 -8.35
C GLY A 183 -18.91 4.17 -9.33
N ILE A 184 -17.95 3.35 -9.78
CA ILE A 184 -18.21 2.26 -10.73
C ILE A 184 -18.61 0.99 -9.98
N LYS A 185 -19.72 0.39 -10.41
CA LYS A 185 -20.17 -0.92 -9.93
C LYS A 185 -19.46 -2.04 -10.68
N GLY A 186 -19.15 -3.13 -9.99
CA GLY A 186 -18.69 -4.38 -10.58
C GLY A 186 -19.42 -5.58 -9.99
N ARG A 187 -19.25 -6.75 -10.61
CA ARG A 187 -19.78 -8.01 -10.11
C ARG A 187 -18.71 -9.08 -10.12
N ILE A 188 -18.52 -9.72 -8.97
CA ILE A 188 -17.68 -10.89 -8.79
C ILE A 188 -18.50 -12.14 -9.16
N LEU A 189 -17.90 -13.03 -9.97
CA LEU A 189 -18.51 -14.28 -10.45
C LEU A 189 -18.11 -15.50 -9.60
#